data_AF-A0A952BYI7-F1
#
_entry.id   AF-A0A952BYI7-F1
#
_cell.length_a   1.000
_cell.length_b   1.000
_cell.length_c   1.000
_cell.angle_alpha   90.00
_cell.angle_beta   90.00
_cell.angle_gamma   90.00
#
_symmetry.space_group_name_H-M   'P 1'
#
loop_
_entity.id
_entity.type
_entity.pdbx_description
1 polymer ?
#
loop_
_entity_poly.entity_id
_entity_poly.type
_entity_poly.pdbx_seq_one_letter_code
_entity_poly.pdbx_strand_id
1 'polypeptide(L)'
;MGRKMLLGLSFICTLFIFATPVYAQLTVDPQAIVKALAPRPGVDLLLDLLLYGIFGIAFITMLLVPDKQLVPSLIMVGVILAALIAKLGITANCNLETLALNVSMFAFPLLVAGMVRARGGKTPPAMWPAIVTGIVGGIYFFLFWALKQQTCPNLCIGCLSTPEGGGARF
;
A
#
# COMPACT_ATOMS: atom_id res chain seq x y z
N MET A 1 -38.99 9.57 -5.46
CA MET A 1 -38.05 10.23 -6.41
C MET A 1 -36.56 9.93 -6.14
N GLY A 2 -36.13 9.54 -4.93
CA GLY A 2 -34.69 9.42 -4.59
C GLY A 2 -33.89 8.26 -5.18
N ARG A 3 -34.49 7.10 -5.52
CA ARG A 3 -33.73 5.90 -5.89
C ARG A 3 -33.09 5.97 -7.29
N LYS A 4 -33.75 6.61 -8.25
CA LYS A 4 -33.22 6.79 -9.62
C LYS A 4 -32.10 7.85 -9.66
N MET A 5 -32.19 8.88 -8.82
CA MET A 5 -31.17 9.93 -8.69
C MET A 5 -29.91 9.41 -7.99
N LEU A 6 -30.06 8.56 -6.96
CA LEU A 6 -28.92 7.92 -6.28
C LEU A 6 -28.17 6.96 -7.23
N LEU A 7 -28.90 6.19 -8.04
CA LEU A 7 -28.31 5.30 -9.06
C LEU A 7 -27.56 6.10 -10.15
N GLY A 8 -28.12 7.21 -10.61
CA GLY A 8 -27.45 8.10 -11.57
C GLY A 8 -26.16 8.70 -11.02
N LEU A 9 -26.18 9.18 -9.77
CA LEU A 9 -24.99 9.73 -9.12
C LEU A 9 -23.89 8.68 -8.93
N SER A 10 -24.25 7.48 -8.46
CA SER A 10 -23.29 6.38 -8.29
C SER A 10 -22.64 5.99 -9.62
N PHE A 11 -23.42 5.96 -10.71
CA PHE A 11 -22.91 5.61 -12.04
C PHE A 11 -21.93 6.66 -12.59
N ILE A 12 -22.23 7.95 -12.38
CA ILE A 12 -21.33 9.05 -12.73
C ILE A 12 -20.03 8.96 -11.92
N CYS A 13 -20.10 8.74 -10.61
CA CYS A 13 -18.91 8.59 -9.78
C CYS A 13 -18.03 7.42 -10.24
N THR A 14 -18.62 6.28 -10.61
CA THR A 14 -17.84 5.15 -11.16
C THR A 14 -17.18 5.49 -12.49
N LEU A 15 -17.85 6.23 -13.39
CA LEU A 15 -17.25 6.66 -14.67
C LEU A 15 -16.02 7.55 -14.47
N PHE A 16 -16.04 8.45 -13.49
CA PHE A 16 -14.88 9.29 -13.18
C PHE A 16 -13.69 8.49 -12.62
N ILE A 17 -13.94 7.43 -11.85
CA ILE A 17 -12.88 6.56 -11.33
C ILE A 17 -12.21 5.76 -12.46
N PHE A 18 -12.95 5.34 -13.48
CA PHE A 18 -12.40 4.56 -14.61
C PHE A 18 -11.88 5.42 -15.77
N ALA A 19 -12.33 6.67 -15.92
CA ALA A 19 -11.87 7.53 -17.01
C ALA A 19 -10.39 7.92 -16.85
N THR A 20 -9.95 8.23 -15.62
CA THR A 20 -8.57 8.67 -15.36
C THR A 20 -7.50 7.63 -15.72
N PRO A 21 -7.62 6.33 -15.40
CA PRO A 21 -6.62 5.35 -15.83
C PRO A 21 -6.66 5.12 -17.35
N VAL A 22 -7.82 5.18 -18.00
CA VAL A 22 -7.93 4.98 -19.46
C VAL A 22 -7.22 6.08 -20.23
N TYR A 23 -7.38 7.34 -19.82
CA TYR A 23 -6.65 8.45 -20.45
C TYR A 23 -5.15 8.41 -20.15
N ALA A 24 -4.76 7.94 -18.95
CA ALA A 24 -3.34 7.76 -18.62
C ALA A 24 -2.68 6.62 -19.43
N GLN A 25 -3.43 5.60 -19.85
CA GLN A 25 -2.90 4.50 -20.66
C GLN A 25 -2.59 4.88 -22.12
N LEU A 26 -3.20 5.94 -22.65
CA LEU A 26 -2.99 6.37 -24.04
C LEU A 26 -1.64 7.07 -24.26
N THR A 27 -1.01 7.57 -23.20
CA THR A 27 0.23 8.36 -23.27
C THR A 27 1.44 7.65 -22.67
N VAL A 28 1.24 6.55 -21.96
CA VAL A 28 2.31 5.84 -21.25
C VAL A 28 2.74 4.62 -22.06
N ASP A 29 4.03 4.58 -22.41
CA ASP A 29 4.65 3.40 -23.02
C ASP A 29 4.52 2.20 -22.06
N PRO A 30 3.90 1.08 -22.48
CA PRO A 30 3.81 -0.13 -21.67
C PRO A 30 5.15 -0.61 -21.12
N GLN A 31 6.26 -0.37 -21.84
CA GLN A 31 7.59 -0.73 -21.36
C GLN A 31 8.03 0.11 -20.15
N ALA A 32 7.63 1.38 -20.08
CA ALA A 32 7.92 2.23 -18.92
C ALA A 32 7.20 1.73 -17.66
N ILE A 33 5.99 1.19 -17.79
CA ILE A 33 5.23 0.60 -16.68
C ILE A 33 5.94 -0.67 -16.18
N VAL A 34 6.31 -1.56 -17.10
CA VAL A 34 7.01 -2.80 -16.74
C VAL A 34 8.35 -2.50 -16.09
N LYS A 35 9.08 -1.48 -16.58
CA LYS A 35 10.35 -1.05 -15.99
C LYS A 35 10.16 -0.46 -14.58
N ALA A 36 9.12 0.34 -14.36
CA ALA A 36 8.80 0.87 -13.04
C ALA A 36 8.36 -0.22 -12.04
N LEU A 37 7.66 -1.24 -12.54
CA LEU A 37 7.25 -2.41 -11.76
C LEU A 37 8.35 -3.48 -11.69
N ALA A 38 9.48 -3.33 -12.36
CA ALA A 38 10.55 -4.32 -12.31
C ALA A 38 11.27 -4.26 -10.93
N PRO A 39 11.82 -5.38 -10.45
CA PRO A 39 12.69 -5.38 -9.28
C PRO A 39 13.93 -4.52 -9.54
N ARG A 40 14.26 -3.64 -8.58
CA ARG A 40 15.47 -2.81 -8.64
C ARG A 40 16.70 -3.66 -8.28
N PRO A 41 17.85 -3.46 -8.93
CA PRO A 41 19.07 -4.20 -8.60
C PRO A 41 19.70 -3.75 -7.26
N GLY A 42 20.53 -4.61 -6.68
CA GLY A 42 21.33 -4.30 -5.48
C GLY A 42 20.56 -4.48 -4.16
N VAL A 43 20.84 -3.61 -3.18
CA VAL A 43 20.23 -3.67 -1.83
C VAL A 43 18.72 -3.43 -1.87
N ASP A 44 18.25 -2.69 -2.88
CA ASP A 44 16.83 -2.41 -3.09
C ASP A 44 16.02 -3.63 -3.56
N LEU A 45 16.70 -4.68 -4.06
CA LEU A 45 16.06 -5.93 -4.47
C LEU A 45 15.41 -6.66 -3.29
N LEU A 46 16.09 -6.67 -2.15
CA LEU A 46 15.56 -7.30 -0.93
C LEU A 46 14.31 -6.56 -0.42
N LEU A 47 14.34 -5.23 -0.46
CA LEU A 47 13.20 -4.39 -0.06
C LEU A 47 12.02 -4.56 -1.01
N ASP A 48 12.28 -4.63 -2.33
CA ASP A 48 11.26 -4.90 -3.34
C ASP A 48 10.64 -6.29 -3.13
N LEU A 49 11.44 -7.32 -2.85
CA LEU A 49 10.95 -8.67 -2.60
C LEU A 49 10.05 -8.72 -1.36
N LEU A 50 10.43 -8.03 -0.28
CA LEU A 50 9.60 -7.92 0.93
C LEU A 50 8.28 -7.17 0.64
N LEU A 51 8.32 -6.09 -0.15
CA LEU A 51 7.13 -5.37 -0.60
C LEU A 51 6.17 -6.26 -1.39
N TYR A 52 6.67 -7.06 -2.34
CA TYR A 52 5.84 -8.05 -3.05
C TYR A 52 5.27 -9.11 -2.11
N GLY A 53 6.04 -9.54 -1.11
CA GLY A 53 5.56 -10.44 -0.07
C GLY A 53 4.41 -9.85 0.73
N ILE A 54 4.57 -8.61 1.22
CA ILE A 54 3.51 -7.88 1.95
C ILE A 54 2.28 -7.74 1.06
N PHE A 55 2.45 -7.31 -0.19
CA PHE A 55 1.36 -7.15 -1.15
C PHE A 55 0.59 -8.47 -1.36
N GLY A 56 1.30 -9.58 -1.62
CA GLY A 56 0.70 -10.88 -1.87
C GLY A 56 -0.06 -11.43 -0.66
N ILE A 57 0.54 -11.38 0.53
CA ILE A 57 -0.08 -11.91 1.75
C ILE A 57 -1.23 -10.98 2.20
N ALA A 58 -1.10 -9.67 2.03
CA ALA A 58 -2.18 -8.72 2.31
C ALA A 58 -3.39 -8.95 1.39
N PHE A 59 -3.16 -9.25 0.11
CA PHE A 59 -4.21 -9.60 -0.84
C PHE A 59 -4.93 -10.90 -0.44
N ILE A 60 -4.17 -11.95 -0.07
CA ILE A 60 -4.76 -13.19 0.46
C ILE A 60 -5.57 -12.93 1.73
N THR A 61 -5.04 -12.12 2.64
CA THR A 61 -5.72 -11.73 3.88
C THR A 61 -7.05 -11.03 3.56
N MET A 62 -7.05 -10.08 2.61
CA MET A 62 -8.27 -9.37 2.17
C MET A 62 -9.34 -10.35 1.67
N LEU A 63 -8.96 -11.37 0.90
CA LEU A 63 -9.90 -12.39 0.39
C LEU A 63 -10.45 -13.32 1.49
N LEU A 64 -9.72 -13.48 2.59
CA LEU A 64 -10.12 -14.33 3.72
C LEU A 64 -10.94 -13.59 4.78
N VAL A 65 -10.93 -12.25 4.77
CA VAL A 65 -11.75 -11.45 5.69
C VAL A 65 -13.23 -11.62 5.34
N PRO A 66 -14.10 -11.97 6.30
CA PRO A 66 -15.52 -12.12 6.04
C PRO A 66 -16.17 -10.80 5.61
N ASP A 67 -17.03 -10.80 4.58
CA ASP A 67 -17.71 -9.60 4.03
C ASP A 67 -18.50 -8.78 5.07
N LYS A 68 -18.91 -9.42 6.17
CA LYS A 68 -19.62 -8.77 7.28
C LYS A 68 -18.75 -7.78 8.05
N GLN A 69 -17.43 -7.79 7.83
CA GLN A 69 -16.45 -6.94 8.48
C GLN A 69 -15.77 -6.05 7.45
N LEU A 70 -16.54 -5.08 6.94
CA LEU A 70 -16.08 -4.13 5.92
C LEU A 70 -14.86 -3.32 6.37
N VAL A 71 -14.78 -2.95 7.65
CA VAL A 71 -13.67 -2.11 8.16
C VAL A 71 -12.31 -2.83 8.08
N PRO A 72 -12.11 -4.06 8.58
CA PRO A 72 -10.88 -4.81 8.36
C PRO A 72 -10.48 -4.96 6.89
N SER A 73 -11.44 -5.20 6.00
CA SER A 73 -11.19 -5.31 4.56
C SER A 73 -10.65 -4.00 3.99
N LEU A 74 -11.27 -2.85 4.32
CA LEU A 74 -10.78 -1.54 3.89
C LEU A 74 -9.37 -1.22 4.41
N ILE A 75 -9.06 -1.63 5.65
CA ILE A 75 -7.72 -1.43 6.22
C ILE A 75 -6.69 -2.26 5.44
N MET A 76 -7.00 -3.51 5.08
CA MET A 76 -6.10 -4.33 4.26
C MET A 76 -5.93 -3.77 2.85
N VAL A 77 -6.99 -3.22 2.24
CA VAL A 77 -6.87 -2.46 0.97
C VAL A 77 -5.92 -1.27 1.13
N GLY A 78 -6.00 -0.55 2.25
CA GLY A 78 -5.05 0.51 2.60
C GLY A 78 -3.60 0.02 2.66
N VAL A 79 -3.35 -1.15 3.25
CA VAL A 79 -2.00 -1.76 3.30
C VAL A 79 -1.49 -2.11 1.90
N ILE A 80 -2.36 -2.67 1.05
CA ILE A 80 -2.04 -3.00 -0.34
C ILE A 80 -1.67 -1.72 -1.12
N LEU A 81 -2.46 -0.65 -0.96
CA LEU A 81 -2.17 0.64 -1.59
C LEU A 81 -0.89 1.27 -1.05
N ALA A 82 -0.64 1.20 0.27
CA ALA A 82 0.60 1.69 0.87
C ALA A 82 1.83 0.95 0.30
N ALA A 83 1.75 -0.37 0.12
CA ALA A 83 2.82 -1.16 -0.51
C ALA A 83 3.04 -0.75 -1.97
N LEU A 84 1.98 -0.50 -2.74
CA LEU A 84 2.11 -0.02 -4.12
C LEU A 84 2.75 1.37 -4.19
N ILE A 85 2.32 2.32 -3.34
CA ILE A 85 2.88 3.67 -3.30
C ILE A 85 4.37 3.62 -2.91
N ALA A 86 4.71 2.80 -1.91
CA ALA A 86 6.10 2.62 -1.49
C ALA A 86 6.97 1.98 -2.59
N LYS A 87 6.43 1.03 -3.36
CA LYS A 87 7.14 0.44 -4.50
C LYS A 87 7.36 1.44 -5.64
N LEU A 88 6.34 2.26 -5.94
CA LEU A 88 6.45 3.31 -6.96
C LEU A 88 7.41 4.44 -6.57
N GLY A 89 7.79 4.54 -5.29
CA GLY A 89 8.77 5.53 -4.83
C GLY A 89 8.32 6.96 -5.03
N ILE A 90 7.00 7.21 -4.97
CA ILE A 90 6.40 8.53 -5.20
C ILE A 90 6.87 9.53 -4.14
N THR A 91 7.11 9.05 -2.92
CA THR A 91 7.59 9.85 -1.79
C THR A 91 9.10 9.69 -1.60
N ALA A 92 9.78 10.79 -1.24
CA ALA A 92 11.21 10.74 -0.97
C ALA A 92 11.52 9.91 0.29
N ASN A 93 12.64 9.16 0.28
CA ASN A 93 13.02 8.26 1.38
C ASN A 93 13.16 8.95 2.74
N CYS A 94 13.50 10.25 2.75
CA CYS A 94 13.71 11.03 3.98
C CYS A 94 12.45 11.78 4.47
N ASN A 95 11.30 11.63 3.80
CA ASN A 95 10.06 12.29 4.20
C ASN A 95 9.33 11.51 5.30
N LEU A 96 8.65 12.25 6.18
CA LEU A 96 7.80 11.67 7.22
C LEU A 96 6.67 10.81 6.62
N GLU A 97 6.20 11.16 5.42
CA GLU A 97 5.18 10.40 4.68
C GLU A 97 5.63 8.96 4.40
N THR A 98 6.87 8.78 3.96
CA THR A 98 7.44 7.45 3.72
C THR A 98 7.54 6.64 5.02
N LEU A 99 7.88 7.30 6.13
CA LEU A 99 7.86 6.67 7.45
C LEU A 99 6.45 6.19 7.81
N ALA A 100 5.46 7.07 7.66
CA ALA A 100 4.06 6.77 7.97
C ALA A 100 3.53 5.61 7.12
N LEU A 101 3.86 5.57 5.82
CA LEU A 101 3.52 4.45 4.94
C LEU A 101 4.16 3.14 5.42
N ASN A 102 5.45 3.13 5.74
CA ASN A 102 6.14 1.92 6.20
C ASN A 102 5.61 1.43 7.56
N VAL A 103 5.32 2.35 8.50
CA VAL A 103 4.67 2.03 9.78
C VAL A 103 3.27 1.47 9.57
N SER A 104 2.49 2.02 8.63
CA SER A 104 1.14 1.53 8.34
C SER A 104 1.14 0.09 7.85
N MET A 105 2.11 -0.29 7.01
CA MET A 105 2.27 -1.67 6.52
C MET A 105 2.63 -2.67 7.63
N PHE A 106 3.23 -2.20 8.73
CA PHE A 106 3.50 -3.01 9.91
C PHE A 106 2.30 -3.07 10.88
N ALA A 107 1.76 -1.91 11.25
CA ALA A 107 0.79 -1.81 12.34
C ALA A 107 -0.63 -2.24 11.92
N PHE A 108 -1.06 -1.89 10.70
CA PHE A 108 -2.44 -2.14 10.27
C PHE A 108 -2.78 -3.63 10.10
N PRO A 109 -1.92 -4.50 9.55
CA PRO A 109 -2.21 -5.93 9.53
C PRO A 109 -2.35 -6.54 10.92
N LEU A 110 -1.54 -6.09 11.90
CA LEU A 110 -1.65 -6.54 13.30
C LEU A 110 -2.95 -6.07 13.95
N LEU A 111 -3.36 -4.83 13.66
CA LEU A 111 -4.65 -4.30 14.10
C LEU A 111 -5.81 -5.11 13.50
N VAL A 112 -5.74 -5.42 12.21
CA VAL A 112 -6.73 -6.28 11.52
C VAL A 112 -6.79 -7.68 12.15
N ALA A 113 -5.64 -8.26 12.50
CA ALA A 113 -5.58 -9.55 13.20
C ALA A 113 -6.32 -9.53 14.55
N GLY A 114 -6.28 -8.40 15.27
CA GLY A 114 -7.04 -8.21 16.51
C GLY A 114 -8.54 -7.93 16.30
N MET A 115 -8.92 -7.38 15.14
CA MET A 115 -10.31 -7.08 14.81
C MET A 115 -11.10 -8.28 14.29
N VAL A 116 -10.44 -9.24 13.63
CA VAL A 116 -11.11 -10.41 13.07
C VAL A 116 -11.64 -11.32 14.19
N ARG A 117 -12.96 -11.37 14.32
CA ARG A 117 -13.63 -12.16 15.36
C ARG A 117 -13.84 -13.62 14.94
N ALA A 118 -13.57 -14.53 15.87
CA ALA A 118 -13.92 -15.94 15.78
C ALA A 118 -15.44 -16.14 15.64
N ARG A 119 -15.87 -17.03 14.75
CA ARG A 119 -17.28 -17.42 14.61
C ARG A 119 -17.44 -18.88 15.05
N GLY A 120 -18.21 -19.10 16.12
CA GLY A 120 -18.44 -20.44 16.67
C GLY A 120 -17.21 -21.09 17.29
N GLY A 121 -16.37 -20.29 17.98
CA GLY A 121 -15.19 -20.79 18.71
C GLY A 121 -13.98 -21.18 17.85
N LYS A 122 -14.08 -21.10 16.51
CA LYS A 122 -12.97 -21.35 15.60
C LYS A 122 -12.18 -20.08 15.32
N THR A 123 -10.86 -20.20 15.25
CA THR A 123 -9.98 -19.10 14.84
C THR A 123 -10.34 -18.64 13.43
N PRO A 124 -10.49 -17.34 13.19
CA PRO A 124 -10.83 -16.85 11.86
C PRO A 124 -9.66 -17.10 10.91
N PRO A 125 -9.91 -17.58 9.67
CA PRO A 125 -8.85 -17.95 8.74
C PRO A 125 -7.97 -16.78 8.32
N ALA A 126 -8.50 -15.55 8.37
CA ALA A 126 -7.77 -14.32 8.05
C ALA A 126 -6.77 -13.87 9.14
N MET A 127 -6.86 -14.39 10.37
CA MET A 127 -6.03 -13.94 11.48
C MET A 127 -4.55 -14.23 11.25
N TRP A 128 -4.23 -15.47 10.90
CA TRP A 128 -2.85 -15.91 10.65
C TRP A 128 -2.15 -15.14 9.52
N PRO A 129 -2.72 -15.01 8.32
CA PRO A 129 -2.07 -14.28 7.24
C PRO A 129 -1.94 -12.78 7.55
N ALA A 130 -2.86 -12.18 8.33
CA ALA A 130 -2.71 -10.81 8.82
C ALA A 130 -1.51 -10.65 9.78
N ILE A 131 -1.32 -11.58 10.71
CA ILE A 131 -0.15 -11.58 11.62
C ILE A 131 1.15 -11.73 10.83
N VAL A 132 1.20 -12.66 9.89
CA VAL A 132 2.39 -12.87 9.04
C VAL A 132 2.67 -11.63 8.21
N THR A 133 1.65 -11.01 7.63
CA THR A 133 1.80 -9.75 6.89
C THR A 133 2.36 -8.65 7.80
N GLY A 134 1.87 -8.54 9.03
CA GLY A 134 2.39 -7.60 10.02
C GLY A 134 3.86 -7.85 10.33
N ILE A 135 4.26 -9.10 10.58
CA ILE A 135 5.68 -9.44 10.86
C ILE A 135 6.58 -9.11 9.66
N VAL A 136 6.18 -9.50 8.45
CA VAL A 136 6.94 -9.19 7.23
C VAL A 136 6.99 -7.68 6.99
N GLY A 137 5.89 -6.96 7.22
CA GLY A 137 5.81 -5.50 7.19
C GLY A 137 6.73 -4.83 8.20
N GLY A 138 6.85 -5.40 9.40
CA GLY A 138 7.79 -4.95 10.43
C GLY A 138 9.25 -5.15 10.02
N ILE A 139 9.59 -6.33 9.50
CA ILE A 139 10.94 -6.61 8.97
C ILE A 139 11.30 -5.60 7.87
N TYR A 140 10.38 -5.36 6.93
CA TYR A 140 10.55 -4.35 5.89
C TYR A 140 10.74 -2.95 6.48
N PHE A 141 9.89 -2.53 7.43
CA PHE A 141 9.99 -1.22 8.09
C PHE A 141 11.37 -1.03 8.76
N PHE A 142 11.82 -1.98 9.57
CA PHE A 142 13.10 -1.87 10.27
C PHE A 142 14.29 -1.90 9.32
N LEU A 143 14.25 -2.73 8.26
CA LEU A 143 15.30 -2.78 7.25
C LEU A 143 15.35 -1.47 6.44
N PHE A 144 14.21 -0.96 5.99
CA PHE A 144 14.14 0.30 5.27
C PHE A 144 14.66 1.46 6.14
N TRP A 145 14.22 1.50 7.39
CA TRP A 145 14.65 2.51 8.35
C TRP A 145 16.17 2.46 8.55
N ALA A 146 16.74 1.28 8.80
CA ALA A 146 18.17 1.09 9.01
C ALA A 146 19.02 1.42 7.76
N LEU A 147 18.56 1.04 6.56
CA LEU A 147 19.35 1.15 5.34
C LEU A 147 19.20 2.48 4.59
N LYS A 148 18.03 3.12 4.69
CA LYS A 148 17.72 4.33 3.91
C LYS A 148 17.46 5.55 4.78
N GLN A 149 16.85 5.36 5.95
CA GLN A 149 16.33 6.47 6.74
C GLN A 149 17.32 6.99 7.79
N GLN A 150 18.16 6.11 8.35
CA GLN A 150 19.23 6.51 9.28
C GLN A 150 20.29 7.41 8.62
N THR A 151 20.50 7.28 7.31
CA THR A 151 21.47 8.07 6.56
C THR A 151 20.93 9.45 6.16
N CYS A 152 19.69 9.80 6.50
CA CYS A 152 19.11 11.10 6.20
C CYS A 152 19.59 12.15 7.21
N PRO A 153 20.36 13.18 6.80
CA PRO A 153 20.99 14.13 7.71
C PRO A 153 19.98 15.05 8.43
N ASN A 154 18.75 15.19 7.94
CA ASN A 154 17.66 15.87 8.62
C ASN A 154 16.34 15.14 8.30
N LEU A 155 15.72 14.49 9.30
CA LEU A 155 14.33 14.04 9.18
C LEU A 155 13.48 15.31 9.10
N CYS A 156 13.22 15.77 7.88
CA CYS A 156 12.67 17.09 7.67
C CYS A 156 11.17 17.07 7.94
N ILE A 157 10.79 17.26 9.21
CA ILE A 157 9.39 17.30 9.70
C ILE A 157 8.59 18.44 9.01
N GLY A 158 9.27 19.39 8.37
CA GLY A 158 8.67 20.53 7.66
C GLY A 158 8.95 20.66 6.16
N CYS A 159 9.61 19.69 5.49
CA CYS A 159 9.90 19.79 4.04
C CYS A 159 8.71 19.38 3.14
N LEU A 160 7.49 19.71 3.53
CA LEU A 160 6.27 19.40 2.78
C LEU A 160 6.06 20.32 1.55
N SER A 161 7.05 21.15 1.19
CA SER A 161 6.89 22.13 0.10
C SER A 161 8.21 22.70 -0.45
N THR A 162 9.10 21.85 -0.97
CA THR A 162 10.04 22.32 -2.00
C THR A 162 9.87 21.47 -3.26
N PRO A 163 9.25 22.01 -4.32
CA PRO A 163 9.28 21.39 -5.64
C PRO A 163 10.64 21.70 -6.26
N GLU A 164 11.70 21.04 -5.77
CA GLU A 164 13.01 21.12 -6.42
C GLU A 164 13.51 19.73 -6.78
N GLY A 165 13.59 19.50 -8.09
CA GLY A 165 14.48 18.49 -8.64
C GLY A 165 13.79 17.23 -9.09
N GLY A 166 12.99 17.34 -10.15
CA GLY A 166 12.63 16.24 -11.02
C GLY A 166 13.86 15.42 -11.41
N GLY A 167 14.03 14.29 -10.75
CA GLY A 167 14.85 13.18 -11.17
C GLY A 167 13.99 11.94 -11.21
N ALA A 168 12.90 11.97 -11.99
CA ALA A 168 12.16 10.78 -12.37
C ALA A 168 13.11 9.89 -13.18
N ARG A 169 13.91 9.09 -12.48
CA ARG A 169 14.63 7.97 -13.08
C ARG A 169 13.60 6.88 -13.32
N PHE A 170 12.99 6.94 -14.49
CA PHE A 170 12.39 5.77 -15.12
C PHE A 170 13.49 4.82 -15.59
#